data_AF-A0A5S9YGD0-F1
#
_entry.id   AF-A0A5S9YGD0-F1
#
_cell.length_a   1.000
_cell.length_b   1.000
_cell.length_c   1.000
_cell.angle_alpha   90.00
_cell.angle_beta   90.00
_cell.angle_gamma   90.00
#
_symmetry.space_group_name_H-M   'P 1'
#
loop_
_entity.id
_entity.type
_entity.pdbx_description
1 polymer ?
#
loop_
_entity_poly.entity_id
_entity_poly.type
_entity_poly.pdbx_seq_one_letter_code
_entity_poly.pdbx_strand_id
1 'polypeptide(L)'
;MAKQYLFLILSISYLLSLELTAATAASQTGASKKAINFIQSSCKTTTYPALCVHSLSVYANDIQTSPKRLAETAIAVTLSRAQSTKLFVSRLTRMKGLKKREVEAIKDCVEEMNDTVDRLTRSVQELKLCGSAKDQDQFAYHMSNAQTWTSAALTDENTCSDGFSGRVMDGRIKNSVRARIMNVGHETSNALSLINAFAKTY
;
A
#
# COMPACT_ATOMS: atom_id res chain seq x y z
N MET A 1 -15.66 60.08 5.82
CA MET A 1 -14.52 59.26 6.29
C MET A 1 -14.91 57.77 6.41
N ALA A 2 -15.76 57.35 7.35
CA ALA A 2 -16.08 55.92 7.60
C ALA A 2 -16.61 55.14 6.38
N LYS A 3 -17.48 55.73 5.55
CA LYS A 3 -18.00 55.08 4.32
C LYS A 3 -16.90 54.71 3.32
N GLN A 4 -15.85 55.53 3.21
CA GLN A 4 -14.78 55.32 2.22
C GLN A 4 -13.86 54.17 2.62
N TYR A 5 -13.63 53.98 3.92
CA TYR A 5 -12.93 52.81 4.46
C TYR A 5 -13.72 51.51 4.26
N LEU A 6 -15.06 51.56 4.38
CA LEU A 6 -15.91 50.39 4.15
C LEU A 6 -15.86 49.90 2.69
N PHE A 7 -15.87 50.83 1.72
CA PHE A 7 -15.71 50.49 0.30
C PHE A 7 -14.34 49.89 -0.02
N LEU A 8 -13.26 50.40 0.58
CA LEU A 8 -11.90 49.87 0.39
C LEU A 8 -11.77 48.43 0.93
N ILE A 9 -12.37 48.13 2.08
CA ILE A 9 -12.34 46.79 2.69
C ILE A 9 -13.14 45.77 1.83
N LEU A 10 -14.29 46.18 1.28
CA LEU A 10 -15.08 45.34 0.38
C LEU A 10 -14.38 45.06 -0.95
N SER A 11 -13.64 46.02 -1.50
CA SER A 11 -12.84 45.81 -2.73
C SER A 11 -11.64 44.89 -2.52
N ILE A 12 -10.95 44.98 -1.37
CA ILE A 12 -9.79 44.14 -1.06
C ILE A 12 -10.22 42.69 -0.82
N SER A 13 -11.35 42.47 -0.15
CA SER A 13 -11.92 41.12 0.06
C SER A 13 -12.40 40.46 -1.25
N TYR A 14 -12.90 41.24 -2.21
CA TYR A 14 -13.26 40.75 -3.55
C TYR A 14 -12.04 40.36 -4.40
N LEU A 15 -10.94 41.12 -4.32
CA LEU A 15 -9.69 40.80 -5.02
C LEU A 15 -9.01 39.54 -4.47
N LEU A 16 -9.00 39.37 -3.14
CA LEU A 16 -8.50 38.16 -2.46
C LEU A 16 -9.29 36.89 -2.82
N SER A 17 -10.59 37.03 -3.13
CA SER A 17 -11.41 35.88 -3.52
C SER A 17 -11.24 35.48 -4.99
N LEU A 18 -10.87 36.41 -5.89
CA LEU A 18 -10.52 36.08 -7.28
C LEU A 18 -9.20 35.28 -7.38
N GLU A 19 -8.17 35.66 -6.61
CA GLU A 19 -6.89 34.94 -6.60
C GLU A 19 -7.02 33.52 -6.01
N LEU A 20 -7.90 33.32 -5.03
CA LEU A 20 -8.14 32.00 -4.43
C LEU A 20 -8.89 31.05 -5.38
N THR A 21 -9.75 31.58 -6.27
CA THR A 21 -10.40 30.75 -7.31
C THR A 21 -9.45 30.36 -8.44
N ALA A 22 -8.45 31.19 -8.79
CA ALA A 22 -7.47 30.87 -9.82
C ALA A 22 -6.49 29.74 -9.41
N ALA A 23 -6.27 29.54 -8.10
CA ALA A 23 -5.41 28.49 -7.58
C ALA A 23 -6.03 27.06 -7.60
N THR A 24 -7.32 26.94 -7.94
CA THR A 24 -8.00 25.62 -8.02
C THR A 24 -8.14 25.05 -9.43
N ALA A 25 -7.66 25.77 -10.45
CA ALA A 25 -7.43 25.22 -11.79
C ALA A 25 -6.04 24.57 -11.92
N ALA A 26 -5.51 24.02 -10.83
CA ALA A 26 -4.43 23.04 -10.92
C ALA A 26 -4.97 21.89 -11.79
N SER A 27 -4.45 21.81 -13.00
CA SER A 27 -4.77 20.79 -13.97
C SER A 27 -4.86 19.44 -13.27
N GLN A 28 -6.05 18.83 -13.24
CA GLN A 28 -6.13 17.39 -13.18
C GLN A 28 -5.50 16.91 -14.49
N THR A 29 -4.17 16.80 -14.50
CA THR A 29 -3.46 16.09 -15.55
C THR A 29 -3.88 14.64 -15.39
N GLY A 30 -4.93 14.27 -16.14
CA GLY A 30 -5.40 12.90 -16.22
C GLY A 30 -4.18 11.98 -16.37
N ALA A 31 -4.17 10.89 -15.60
CA ALA A 31 -3.03 9.99 -15.51
C ALA A 31 -2.41 9.75 -16.89
N SER A 32 -1.08 9.94 -16.99
CA SER A 32 -0.39 9.78 -18.26
C SER A 32 -0.73 8.44 -18.90
N LYS A 33 -1.33 8.44 -20.09
CA LYS A 33 -1.71 7.21 -20.83
C LYS A 33 -0.53 6.26 -20.96
N LYS A 34 0.68 6.80 -21.12
CA LYS A 34 1.93 6.04 -21.17
C LYS A 34 2.23 5.32 -19.84
N ALA A 35 2.04 6.01 -18.71
CA ALA A 35 2.25 5.43 -17.38
C ALA A 35 1.21 4.35 -17.06
N ILE A 36 -0.06 4.57 -17.42
CA ILE A 36 -1.11 3.55 -17.28
C ILE A 36 -0.79 2.31 -18.11
N ASN A 37 -0.40 2.47 -19.37
CA ASN A 37 -0.01 1.35 -20.23
C ASN A 37 1.21 0.60 -19.67
N PHE A 38 2.17 1.33 -19.10
CA PHE A 38 3.33 0.73 -18.43
C PHE A 38 2.89 -0.12 -17.24
N ILE A 39 2.07 0.40 -16.33
CA ILE A 39 1.51 -0.35 -15.18
C ILE A 39 0.77 -1.60 -15.67
N GLN A 40 -0.12 -1.46 -16.66
CA GLN A 40 -0.85 -2.59 -17.24
C GLN A 40 0.10 -3.65 -17.78
N SER A 41 1.17 -3.25 -18.48
CA SER A 41 2.15 -4.19 -19.01
C SER A 41 2.92 -4.92 -17.92
N SER A 42 3.37 -4.20 -16.88
CA SER A 42 4.14 -4.77 -15.77
C SER A 42 3.28 -5.68 -14.88
N CYS A 43 2.00 -5.37 -14.69
CA CYS A 43 1.09 -6.18 -13.90
C CYS A 43 0.71 -7.51 -14.58
N LYS A 44 0.95 -7.70 -15.89
CA LYS A 44 0.60 -8.95 -16.60
C LYS A 44 1.33 -10.17 -16.07
N THR A 45 2.52 -9.99 -15.50
CA THR A 45 3.37 -11.09 -15.02
C THR A 45 3.17 -11.37 -13.53
N THR A 46 2.25 -10.66 -12.85
CA THR A 46 1.99 -10.88 -11.43
C THR A 46 0.90 -11.92 -11.23
N THR A 47 0.83 -12.52 -10.04
CA THR A 47 -0.18 -13.55 -9.70
C THR A 47 -1.61 -13.01 -9.75
N TYR A 48 -1.83 -11.74 -9.39
CA TYR A 48 -3.15 -11.09 -9.37
C TYR A 48 -3.17 -9.81 -10.23
N PRO A 49 -3.16 -9.91 -11.57
CA PRO A 49 -2.97 -8.77 -12.47
C PRO A 49 -4.02 -7.67 -12.32
N ALA A 50 -5.30 -8.05 -12.20
CA ALA A 50 -6.40 -7.08 -12.07
C ALA A 50 -6.25 -6.23 -10.79
N LEU A 51 -5.88 -6.87 -9.67
CA LEU A 51 -5.64 -6.19 -8.41
C LEU A 51 -4.40 -5.29 -8.47
N CYS A 52 -3.34 -5.75 -9.13
CA CYS A 52 -2.13 -4.96 -9.38
C CYS A 52 -2.47 -3.67 -10.14
N VAL A 53 -3.16 -3.78 -11.28
CA VAL A 53 -3.53 -2.62 -12.10
C VAL A 53 -4.44 -1.68 -11.32
N HIS A 54 -5.47 -2.21 -10.66
CA HIS A 54 -6.41 -1.41 -9.88
C HIS A 54 -5.71 -0.62 -8.77
N SER A 55 -4.79 -1.28 -8.05
CA SER A 55 -4.10 -0.69 -6.91
C SER A 55 -3.09 0.39 -7.30
N LEU A 56 -2.47 0.27 -8.47
CA LEU A 56 -1.34 1.11 -8.86
C LEU A 56 -1.69 2.23 -9.84
N SER A 57 -2.79 2.09 -10.60
CA SER A 57 -3.16 3.06 -11.63
C SER A 57 -3.43 4.47 -11.08
N VAL A 58 -3.88 4.58 -9.83
CA VAL A 58 -4.09 5.89 -9.17
C VAL A 58 -2.78 6.63 -8.90
N TYR A 59 -1.65 5.92 -8.89
CA TYR A 59 -0.30 6.46 -8.70
C TYR A 59 0.47 6.60 -10.03
N ALA A 60 -0.20 6.51 -11.17
CA ALA A 60 0.46 6.48 -12.47
C ALA A 60 1.36 7.70 -12.74
N ASN A 61 0.98 8.89 -12.28
CA ASN A 61 1.79 10.09 -12.45
C ASN A 61 3.10 10.05 -11.63
N ASP A 62 3.08 9.40 -10.46
CA ASP A 62 4.26 9.23 -9.62
C ASP A 62 5.17 8.12 -10.18
N ILE A 63 4.57 6.98 -10.56
CA ILE A 63 5.25 5.81 -11.13
C ILE A 63 5.90 6.14 -12.47
N GLN A 64 5.21 6.89 -13.33
CA GLN A 64 5.58 7.15 -14.71
C GLN A 64 5.86 5.83 -15.46
N THR A 65 7.05 5.67 -16.06
CA THR A 65 7.49 4.41 -16.68
C THR A 65 8.75 3.86 -16.01
N SER A 66 8.86 4.02 -14.69
CA SER A 66 10.03 3.59 -13.92
C SER A 66 9.75 2.27 -13.19
N PRO A 67 10.49 1.17 -13.49
CA PRO A 67 10.40 -0.09 -12.76
C PRO A 67 10.68 0.07 -11.26
N LYS A 68 11.67 0.92 -10.91
CA LYS A 68 11.99 1.26 -9.52
C LYS A 68 10.79 1.88 -8.81
N ARG A 69 10.24 2.98 -9.36
CA ARG A 69 9.09 3.67 -8.73
C ARG A 69 7.86 2.77 -8.68
N LEU A 70 7.67 1.91 -9.67
CA LEU A 70 6.59 0.92 -9.65
C LEU A 70 6.74 -0.05 -8.47
N ALA A 71 7.92 -0.63 -8.27
CA ALA A 71 8.20 -1.53 -7.15
C ALA A 71 8.08 -0.80 -5.79
N GLU A 72 8.66 0.39 -5.66
CA GLU A 72 8.56 1.24 -4.45
C GLU A 72 7.11 1.60 -4.11
N THR A 73 6.31 1.96 -5.12
CA THR A 73 4.89 2.31 -4.94
C THR A 73 4.09 1.06 -4.54
N ALA A 74 4.34 -0.07 -5.19
CA ALA A 74 3.64 -1.31 -4.87
C ALA A 74 3.86 -1.73 -3.40
N ILE A 75 5.11 -1.74 -2.93
CA ILE A 75 5.39 -2.12 -1.55
C ILE A 75 4.81 -1.11 -0.54
N ALA A 76 4.79 0.19 -0.88
CA ALA A 76 4.25 1.24 0.00
C ALA A 76 2.72 1.14 0.13
N VAL A 77 2.02 0.86 -0.98
CA VAL A 77 0.57 0.61 -0.99
C VAL A 77 0.24 -0.63 -0.16
N THR A 78 0.98 -1.72 -0.37
CA THR A 78 0.82 -2.96 0.41
C THR A 78 1.04 -2.71 1.91
N LEU A 79 2.11 -2.00 2.29
CA LEU A 79 2.38 -1.63 3.69
C LEU A 79 1.23 -0.84 4.32
N SER A 80 0.69 0.16 3.61
CA SER A 80 -0.45 0.94 4.09
C SER A 80 -1.70 0.07 4.34
N ARG A 81 -1.96 -0.89 3.45
CA ARG A 81 -3.09 -1.81 3.58
C ARG A 81 -2.85 -2.86 4.68
N ALA A 82 -1.61 -3.34 4.86
CA ALA A 82 -1.24 -4.20 5.98
C ALA A 82 -1.44 -3.48 7.33
N GLN A 83 -1.06 -2.21 7.45
CA GLN A 83 -1.29 -1.40 8.64
C GLN A 83 -2.79 -1.25 8.94
N SER A 84 -3.61 -0.98 7.92
CA SER A 84 -5.07 -0.90 8.05
C SER A 84 -5.68 -2.22 8.49
N THR A 85 -5.21 -3.34 7.92
CA THR A 85 -5.68 -4.69 8.26
C THR A 85 -5.26 -5.08 9.67
N LYS A 86 -4.04 -4.79 10.11
CA LYS A 86 -3.58 -4.95 11.49
C LYS A 86 -4.53 -4.24 12.46
N LEU A 87 -4.83 -2.96 12.20
CA LEU A 87 -5.76 -2.19 13.04
C LEU A 87 -7.16 -2.80 13.08
N PHE A 88 -7.65 -3.29 11.94
CA PHE A 88 -8.92 -4.00 11.87
C PHE A 88 -8.90 -5.25 12.76
N VAL A 89 -7.91 -6.13 12.62
CA VAL A 89 -7.84 -7.38 13.39
C VAL A 89 -7.68 -7.09 14.88
N SER A 90 -6.82 -6.14 15.27
CA SER A 90 -6.65 -5.75 16.66
C SER A 90 -7.96 -5.25 17.29
N ARG A 91 -8.82 -4.57 16.53
CA ARG A 91 -10.13 -4.11 17.03
C ARG A 91 -11.13 -5.24 17.24
N LEU A 92 -10.99 -6.37 16.56
CA LEU A 92 -11.90 -7.52 16.76
C LEU A 92 -11.84 -8.04 18.18
N THR A 93 -10.69 -7.97 18.85
CA THR A 93 -10.54 -8.39 20.27
C THR A 93 -11.52 -7.71 21.23
N ARG A 94 -12.08 -6.56 20.85
CA ARG A 94 -13.04 -5.78 21.65
C ARG A 94 -14.50 -6.17 21.38
N MET A 95 -14.76 -7.05 20.42
CA MET A 95 -16.11 -7.50 20.12
C MET A 95 -16.67 -8.36 21.26
N LYS A 96 -17.93 -8.11 21.61
CA LYS A 96 -18.68 -8.97 22.54
C LYS A 96 -19.13 -10.24 21.83
N GLY A 97 -19.24 -11.34 22.56
CA GLY A 97 -19.77 -12.61 22.06
C GLY A 97 -18.78 -13.47 21.27
N LEU A 98 -17.48 -13.16 21.33
CA LEU A 98 -16.44 -14.01 20.75
C LEU A 98 -16.30 -15.31 21.54
N LYS A 99 -16.11 -16.41 20.83
CA LYS A 99 -15.68 -17.69 21.41
C LYS A 99 -14.22 -17.58 21.84
N LYS A 100 -13.83 -18.32 22.88
CA LYS A 100 -12.43 -18.36 23.36
C LYS A 100 -11.42 -18.62 22.22
N ARG A 101 -11.72 -19.59 21.35
CA ARG A 101 -10.85 -19.93 20.21
C ARG A 101 -10.77 -18.81 19.16
N GLU A 102 -11.84 -18.03 18.97
CA GLU A 102 -11.80 -16.86 18.08
C GLU A 102 -10.90 -15.78 18.66
N VAL A 103 -10.94 -15.57 19.98
CA VAL A 103 -10.05 -14.62 20.67
C VAL A 103 -8.58 -15.04 20.52
N GLU A 104 -8.27 -16.32 20.69
CA GLU A 104 -6.92 -16.87 20.50
C GLU A 104 -6.45 -16.64 19.06
N ALA A 105 -7.22 -17.10 18.05
CA ALA A 105 -6.86 -16.91 16.65
C ALA A 105 -6.72 -15.43 16.24
N ILE A 106 -7.54 -14.53 16.82
CA ILE A 106 -7.40 -13.08 16.59
C ILE A 106 -6.07 -12.58 17.15
N LYS A 107 -5.67 -13.00 18.36
CA LYS A 107 -4.40 -12.56 18.97
C LYS A 107 -3.20 -13.05 18.15
N ASP A 108 -3.19 -14.32 17.78
CA ASP A 108 -2.14 -14.89 16.94
C ASP A 108 -2.05 -14.12 15.61
N CYS A 109 -3.19 -13.84 14.96
CA CYS A 109 -3.18 -13.02 13.75
C CYS A 109 -2.72 -11.58 13.98
N VAL A 110 -2.95 -10.96 15.15
CA VAL A 110 -2.38 -9.64 15.45
C VAL A 110 -0.86 -9.69 15.47
N GLU A 111 -0.28 -10.75 16.03
CA GLU A 111 1.18 -10.96 16.06
C GLU A 111 1.73 -11.11 14.63
N GLU A 112 1.16 -11.99 13.82
CA GLU A 112 1.53 -12.16 12.41
C GLU A 112 1.40 -10.85 11.61
N MET A 113 0.36 -10.05 11.86
CA MET A 113 0.19 -8.76 11.19
C MET A 113 1.13 -7.68 11.71
N ASN A 114 1.65 -7.79 12.93
CA ASN A 114 2.73 -6.92 13.40
C ASN A 114 4.01 -7.22 12.64
N ASP A 115 4.36 -8.49 12.52
CA ASP A 115 5.52 -8.98 11.79
C ASP A 115 5.44 -8.62 10.31
N THR A 116 4.28 -8.81 9.69
CA THR A 116 3.98 -8.38 8.32
C THR A 116 4.35 -6.90 8.12
N VAL A 117 3.87 -6.02 9.02
CA VAL A 117 4.12 -4.57 8.92
C VAL A 117 5.60 -4.23 9.11
N ASP A 118 6.29 -4.89 10.04
CA ASP A 118 7.74 -4.70 10.24
C ASP A 118 8.53 -5.12 8.99
N ARG A 119 8.26 -6.31 8.46
CA ARG A 119 8.93 -6.87 7.27
C ARG A 119 8.66 -6.03 6.02
N LEU A 120 7.43 -5.57 5.80
CA LEU A 120 7.12 -4.65 4.70
C LEU A 120 7.81 -3.29 4.88
N THR A 121 7.94 -2.79 6.12
CA THR A 121 8.68 -1.56 6.41
C THR A 121 10.16 -1.70 6.08
N ARG A 122 10.79 -2.82 6.46
CA ARG A 122 12.17 -3.14 6.07
C ARG A 122 12.32 -3.24 4.55
N SER A 123 11.38 -3.90 3.87
CA SER A 123 11.35 -4.02 2.41
C SER A 123 11.35 -2.65 1.72
N VAL A 124 10.56 -1.71 2.22
CA VAL A 124 10.56 -0.32 1.73
C VAL A 124 11.93 0.36 1.93
N GLN A 125 12.57 0.16 3.09
CA GLN A 125 13.88 0.74 3.38
C GLN A 125 14.96 0.17 2.45
N GLU A 126 14.99 -1.15 2.26
CA GLU A 126 15.93 -1.83 1.38
C GLU A 126 15.80 -1.35 -0.08
N LEU A 127 14.58 -1.21 -0.60
CA LEU A 127 14.38 -0.67 -1.96
C LEU A 127 14.86 0.77 -2.12
N LYS A 128 14.74 1.61 -1.08
CA LYS A 128 15.32 2.96 -1.10
C LYS A 128 16.84 2.90 -1.16
N LEU A 129 17.45 1.97 -0.42
CA LEU A 129 18.91 1.77 -0.41
C LEU A 129 19.43 1.23 -1.75
N CYS A 130 18.66 0.42 -2.48
CA CYS A 130 18.99 0.05 -3.87
C CYS A 130 19.19 1.28 -4.76
N GLY A 131 18.44 2.36 -4.52
CA GLY A 131 18.57 3.62 -5.24
C GLY A 131 19.85 4.41 -4.97
N SER A 132 20.52 4.10 -3.86
CA SER A 132 21.76 4.75 -3.40
C SER A 132 22.96 3.80 -3.45
N ALA A 133 22.79 2.63 -4.05
CA ALA A 133 23.85 1.64 -4.18
C ALA A 133 24.99 2.20 -5.05
N LYS A 134 26.23 1.98 -4.60
CA LYS A 134 27.45 2.46 -5.27
C LYS A 134 27.94 1.51 -6.35
N ASP A 135 27.59 0.23 -6.22
CA ASP A 135 28.00 -0.85 -7.11
C ASP A 135 26.92 -1.95 -7.16
N GLN A 136 27.16 -2.93 -8.03
CA GLN A 136 26.22 -4.03 -8.28
C GLN A 136 26.06 -4.95 -7.06
N ASP A 137 27.12 -5.16 -6.28
CA ASP A 137 27.09 -6.02 -5.10
C ASP A 137 26.22 -5.40 -4.00
N GLN A 138 26.35 -4.10 -3.76
CA GLN A 138 25.51 -3.37 -2.83
C GLN A 138 24.05 -3.36 -3.28
N PHE A 139 23.79 -3.16 -4.57
CA PHE A 139 22.43 -3.27 -5.11
C PHE A 139 21.85 -4.67 -4.89
N ALA A 140 22.60 -5.72 -5.24
CA ALA A 140 22.18 -7.11 -5.09
C ALA A 140 21.89 -7.47 -3.63
N TYR A 141 22.70 -7.00 -2.69
CA TYR A 141 22.50 -7.20 -1.26
C TYR A 141 21.16 -6.61 -0.79
N HIS A 142 20.93 -5.31 -1.02
CA HIS A 142 19.68 -4.65 -0.64
C HIS A 142 18.46 -5.25 -1.35
N MET A 143 18.60 -5.59 -2.64
CA MET A 143 17.53 -6.23 -3.41
C MET A 143 17.14 -7.59 -2.81
N SER A 144 18.13 -8.42 -2.46
CA SER A 144 17.90 -9.74 -1.87
C SER A 144 17.19 -9.65 -0.51
N ASN A 145 17.53 -8.63 0.31
CA ASN A 145 16.85 -8.35 1.56
C ASN A 145 15.40 -7.92 1.31
N ALA A 146 15.15 -7.01 0.36
CA ALA A 146 13.80 -6.57 0.03
C ALA A 146 12.89 -7.74 -0.41
N GLN A 147 13.43 -8.64 -1.24
CA GLN A 147 12.73 -9.86 -1.68
C GLN A 147 12.44 -10.80 -0.51
N THR A 148 13.43 -11.01 0.37
CA THR A 148 13.32 -11.87 1.54
C THR A 148 12.26 -11.35 2.50
N TRP A 149 12.35 -10.08 2.88
CA TRP A 149 11.39 -9.47 3.81
C TRP A 149 9.97 -9.45 3.24
N THR A 150 9.80 -9.15 1.93
CA THR A 150 8.48 -9.17 1.29
C THR A 150 7.91 -10.60 1.25
N SER A 151 8.74 -11.61 0.97
CA SER A 151 8.31 -13.02 0.98
C SER A 151 7.93 -13.48 2.39
N ALA A 152 8.69 -13.05 3.40
CA ALA A 152 8.42 -13.35 4.78
C ALA A 152 7.12 -12.70 5.27
N ALA A 153 6.81 -11.47 4.85
CA ALA A 153 5.51 -10.84 5.12
C ALA A 153 4.34 -11.64 4.52
N LEU A 154 4.48 -12.14 3.30
CA LEU A 154 3.47 -12.99 2.67
C LEU A 154 3.24 -14.30 3.45
N THR A 155 4.29 -14.88 4.04
CA THR A 155 4.16 -16.06 4.89
C THR A 155 3.34 -15.74 6.15
N ASP A 156 3.60 -14.63 6.83
CA ASP A 156 2.85 -14.25 8.04
C ASP A 156 1.36 -14.00 7.73
N GLU A 157 1.08 -13.34 6.61
CA GLU A 157 -0.29 -13.14 6.13
C GLU A 157 -1.01 -14.49 5.92
N ASN A 158 -0.33 -15.48 5.32
CA ASN A 158 -0.88 -16.82 5.17
C ASN A 158 -1.07 -17.52 6.53
N THR A 159 -0.10 -17.42 7.44
CA THR A 159 -0.19 -17.97 8.80
C THR A 159 -1.39 -17.40 9.56
N CYS A 160 -1.59 -16.07 9.54
CA CYS A 160 -2.78 -15.45 10.12
C CYS A 160 -4.05 -16.04 9.50
N SER A 161 -4.13 -16.13 8.17
CA SER A 161 -5.30 -16.65 7.48
C SER A 161 -5.61 -18.09 7.93
N ASP A 162 -4.58 -18.92 8.05
CA ASP A 162 -4.67 -20.34 8.41
C ASP A 162 -5.04 -20.58 9.87
N GLY A 163 -4.76 -19.63 10.76
CA GLY A 163 -5.28 -19.61 12.14
C GLY A 163 -6.82 -19.63 12.22
N PHE A 164 -7.51 -19.24 11.13
CA PHE A 164 -8.97 -19.31 11.01
C PHE A 164 -9.46 -20.48 10.13
N SER A 165 -8.61 -21.44 9.80
CA SER A 165 -8.99 -22.60 8.99
C SER A 165 -9.90 -23.58 9.74
N GLY A 166 -10.51 -24.52 9.00
CA GLY A 166 -11.38 -25.56 9.58
C GLY A 166 -12.81 -25.11 9.90
N ARG A 167 -13.71 -26.11 10.03
CA ARG A 167 -15.15 -25.87 10.23
C ARG A 167 -15.49 -25.32 11.61
N VAL A 168 -14.64 -25.57 12.60
CA VAL A 168 -14.84 -25.08 13.98
C VAL A 168 -14.71 -23.56 14.08
N MET A 169 -14.05 -22.93 13.10
CA MET A 169 -13.91 -21.47 12.96
C MET A 169 -14.99 -20.86 12.06
N ASP A 170 -15.93 -21.65 11.53
CA ASP A 170 -16.96 -21.12 10.63
C ASP A 170 -17.81 -20.05 11.32
N GLY A 171 -17.92 -18.90 10.66
CA GLY A 171 -18.63 -17.75 11.20
C GLY A 171 -18.12 -16.43 10.64
N ARG A 172 -18.73 -15.36 11.13
CA ARG A 172 -18.47 -14.00 10.67
C ARG A 172 -17.01 -13.58 10.88
N ILE A 173 -16.39 -13.99 11.99
CA ILE A 173 -15.01 -13.61 12.31
C ILE A 173 -14.04 -14.15 11.27
N LYS A 174 -14.02 -15.47 11.06
CA LYS A 174 -13.21 -16.13 10.02
C LYS A 174 -13.39 -15.48 8.66
N ASN A 175 -14.64 -15.30 8.20
CA ASN A 175 -14.92 -14.73 6.89
C ASN A 175 -14.36 -13.30 6.77
N SER A 176 -14.55 -12.48 7.81
CA SER A 176 -14.09 -11.09 7.80
C SER A 176 -12.57 -10.94 7.86
N VAL A 177 -11.88 -11.77 8.65
CA VAL A 177 -10.41 -11.74 8.78
C VAL A 177 -9.77 -12.28 7.51
N ARG A 178 -10.15 -13.50 7.08
CA ARG A 178 -9.56 -14.13 5.89
C ARG A 178 -9.74 -13.28 4.64
N ALA A 179 -10.90 -12.66 4.43
CA ALA A 179 -11.12 -11.79 3.26
C ALA A 179 -10.12 -10.62 3.20
N ARG A 180 -9.86 -9.97 4.34
CA ARG A 180 -8.91 -8.84 4.40
C ARG A 180 -7.47 -9.29 4.28
N ILE A 181 -7.11 -10.36 4.99
CA ILE A 181 -5.74 -10.89 5.00
C ILE A 181 -5.35 -11.45 3.64
N MET A 182 -6.23 -12.20 2.98
CA MET A 182 -5.97 -12.68 1.61
C MET A 182 -5.81 -11.51 0.63
N ASN A 183 -6.57 -10.42 0.79
CA ASN A 183 -6.37 -9.26 -0.07
C ASN A 183 -4.99 -8.62 0.12
N VAL A 184 -4.52 -8.48 1.38
CA VAL A 184 -3.13 -8.03 1.63
C VAL A 184 -2.13 -9.03 1.02
N GLY A 185 -2.32 -10.33 1.23
CA GLY A 185 -1.51 -11.40 0.62
C GLY A 185 -1.41 -11.33 -0.90
N HIS A 186 -2.51 -11.06 -1.58
CA HIS A 186 -2.52 -10.91 -3.03
C HIS A 186 -1.70 -9.68 -3.48
N GLU A 187 -1.74 -8.61 -2.71
CA GLU A 187 -0.98 -7.39 -2.99
C GLU A 187 0.50 -7.54 -2.65
N THR A 188 0.83 -8.22 -1.55
CA THR A 188 2.21 -8.60 -1.20
C THR A 188 2.81 -9.50 -2.28
N SER A 189 2.06 -10.48 -2.78
CA SER A 189 2.47 -11.33 -3.90
C SER A 189 2.72 -10.53 -5.19
N ASN A 190 1.84 -9.58 -5.51
CA ASN A 190 2.04 -8.67 -6.65
C ASN A 190 3.26 -7.76 -6.45
N ALA A 191 3.43 -7.18 -5.27
CA ALA A 191 4.57 -6.32 -4.94
C ALA A 191 5.89 -7.11 -5.07
N LEU A 192 5.97 -8.32 -4.53
CA LEU A 192 7.12 -9.21 -4.69
C LEU A 192 7.42 -9.51 -6.16
N SER A 193 6.39 -9.75 -6.98
CA SER A 193 6.56 -9.97 -8.42
C SER A 193 7.16 -8.75 -9.12
N LEU A 194 6.74 -7.55 -8.76
CA LEU A 194 7.26 -6.30 -9.32
C LEU A 194 8.68 -5.99 -8.82
N ILE A 195 9.00 -6.29 -7.55
CA ILE A 195 10.36 -6.22 -7.00
C ILE A 195 11.28 -7.17 -7.76
N ASN A 196 10.85 -8.42 -7.99
CA ASN A 196 11.60 -9.39 -8.78
C ASN A 196 11.81 -8.95 -10.22
N ALA A 197 10.84 -8.27 -10.83
CA ALA A 197 10.98 -7.70 -12.16
C ALA A 197 11.97 -6.53 -12.18
N PHE A 198 11.93 -5.65 -11.17
CA PHE A 198 12.89 -4.56 -11.01
C PHE A 198 14.32 -5.08 -10.83
N ALA A 199 14.52 -6.13 -10.04
CA ALA A 199 15.83 -6.78 -9.84
C ALA A 199 16.50 -7.22 -11.16
N LYS A 200 15.70 -7.63 -12.17
CA LYS A 200 16.20 -8.07 -13.48
C LYS A 200 16.57 -6.92 -14.43
N THR A 201 16.31 -5.68 -14.05
CA THR A 201 16.65 -4.51 -14.87
C THR A 201 18.07 -3.97 -14.60
N TYR A 202 18.77 -4.57 -13.65
CA TYR A 202 20.16 -4.32 -13.25
C TYR A 202 20.96 -5.61 -13.39
#